data_AF-A0A176RUJ5-F1
#
_entry.id   AF-A0A176RUJ5-F1
#
_cell.length_a   1.000
_cell.length_b   1.000
_cell.length_c   1.000
_cell.angle_alpha   90.00
_cell.angle_beta   90.00
_cell.angle_gamma   90.00
#
_symmetry.space_group_name_H-M   'P 1'
#
loop_
_entity.id
_entity.type
_entity.pdbx_description
1 polymer ?
#
loop_
_entity_poly.entity_id
_entity_poly.type
_entity_poly.pdbx_seq_one_letter_code
_entity_poly.pdbx_strand_id
1 'polypeptide(L)' 'MDKQTTLLLICHEGSRSARAIDLLLEQGYEKVYSVEGGIIKWKADDLPWSDEPDIEQMYF' A
#
# COMPACT_ATOMS: atom_id res chain seq x y z
N MET A 1 -4.97 -15.16 0.46
CA MET A 1 -4.52 -14.23 1.52
C MET A 1 -5.58 -14.21 2.59
N ASP A 2 -5.18 -14.21 3.85
CA ASP A 2 -6.14 -14.12 4.97
C ASP A 2 -6.78 -12.72 4.97
N LYS A 3 -8.11 -12.65 5.13
CA LYS A 3 -8.86 -11.38 5.14
C LYS A 3 -8.59 -10.55 6.41
N GLN A 4 -8.02 -11.19 7.43
CA GLN A 4 -7.57 -10.54 8.66
C GLN A 4 -6.15 -9.97 8.57
N THR A 5 -5.42 -10.27 7.48
CA THR A 5 -4.12 -9.66 7.21
C THR A 5 -4.28 -8.15 7.01
N THR A 6 -3.47 -7.38 7.71
CA THR A 6 -3.39 -5.92 7.50
C THR A 6 -2.73 -5.62 6.16
N LEU A 7 -3.41 -4.85 5.31
CA LEU A 7 -2.91 -4.40 4.02
C LEU A 7 -2.67 -2.89 4.04
N LEU A 8 -1.45 -2.49 3.71
CA LEU A 8 -1.11 -1.10 3.42
C LEU A 8 -0.91 -0.96 1.92
N LEU A 9 -1.66 -0.08 1.30
CA LEU A 9 -1.57 0.23 -0.12
C LEU A 9 -0.92 1.59 -0.29
N ILE A 10 0.02 1.67 -1.23
CA ILE A 10 0.67 2.92 -1.61
C ILE A 10 0.64 3.04 -3.13
N CYS A 11 0.33 4.23 -3.62
CA CYS A 11 0.47 4.58 -5.03
C CYS A 11 1.25 5.90 -5.16
N HIS A 12 1.21 6.57 -6.32
CA HIS A 12 1.99 7.80 -6.52
C HIS A 12 1.60 8.93 -5.54
N GLU A 13 0.31 9.24 -5.42
CA GLU A 13 -0.21 10.40 -4.65
C GLU A 13 -1.35 10.05 -3.66
N GLY A 14 -1.72 8.76 -3.57
CA GLY A 14 -2.80 8.26 -2.71
C GLY A 14 -4.15 8.00 -3.41
N SER A 15 -4.42 8.63 -4.56
CA SER A 15 -5.74 8.56 -5.22
C SER A 15 -6.14 7.17 -5.73
N ARG A 16 -5.17 6.36 -6.20
CA ARG A 16 -5.42 5.00 -6.70
C ARG A 16 -5.53 3.98 -5.56
N SER A 17 -4.67 4.10 -4.55
CA SER A 17 -4.70 3.23 -3.37
C SER A 17 -5.99 3.45 -2.57
N ALA A 18 -6.51 4.68 -2.49
CA ALA A 18 -7.81 4.95 -1.89
C ALA A 18 -8.96 4.21 -2.60
N ARG A 19 -9.00 4.22 -3.94
CA ARG A 19 -10.01 3.45 -4.71
C ARG A 19 -9.87 1.94 -4.51
N ALA A 20 -8.64 1.45 -4.35
CA ALA A 20 -8.39 0.04 -4.13
C ALA A 20 -8.85 -0.43 -2.73
N ILE A 21 -8.84 0.46 -1.73
CA ILE A 21 -9.44 0.16 -0.41
C ILE A 21 -10.91 -0.21 -0.57
N ASP A 22 -11.69 0.59 -1.30
CA ASP A 22 -13.14 0.35 -1.46
C ASP A 22 -13.40 -1.05 -2.01
N LEU A 23 -12.66 -1.44 -3.05
CA LEU A 23 -12.74 -2.77 -3.63
C LEU A 23 -12.36 -3.88 -2.63
N LEU A 24 -11.31 -3.68 -1.83
CA LEU A 24 -10.89 -4.68 -0.84
C LEU A 24 -11.89 -4.81 0.32
N LEU A 25 -12.49 -3.70 0.76
CA LEU A 25 -13.58 -3.70 1.73
C LEU A 25 -14.78 -4.49 1.20
N GLU A 26 -15.18 -4.27 -0.06
CA GLU A 26 -16.24 -5.03 -0.72
C GLU A 26 -15.94 -6.54 -0.80
N GLN A 27 -14.67 -6.91 -0.93
CA GLN A 27 -14.23 -8.31 -0.90
C GLN A 27 -14.13 -8.88 0.53
N GLY A 28 -14.40 -8.09 1.56
CA GLY A 28 -14.45 -8.50 2.97
C GLY A 28 -13.11 -8.46 3.69
N TYR A 29 -12.12 -7.72 3.19
CA TYR A 29 -10.94 -7.39 3.99
C TYR A 29 -11.31 -6.32 5.01
N GLU A 30 -10.82 -6.45 6.24
CA GLU A 30 -11.23 -5.55 7.34
C GLU A 30 -10.16 -4.51 7.70
N LYS A 31 -8.89 -4.81 7.42
CA LYS A 31 -7.74 -4.02 7.85
C LYS A 31 -6.96 -3.49 6.66
N VAL A 32 -7.60 -2.64 5.87
CA VAL A 32 -7.02 -2.08 4.64
C VAL A 32 -6.85 -0.56 4.77
N TYR A 33 -5.66 -0.08 4.41
CA TYR A 33 -5.28 1.31 4.61
C TYR A 33 -4.50 1.84 3.39
N SER A 34 -4.61 3.15 3.14
CA SER A 34 -3.86 3.84 2.09
C SER A 34 -2.88 4.77 2.76
N VAL A 35 -1.64 4.79 2.28
CA VAL A 35 -0.66 5.79 2.68
C VAL A 35 -1.08 7.15 2.13
N GLU A 36 -1.26 8.12 3.03
CA GLU A 36 -1.63 9.50 2.69
C GLU A 36 -0.53 10.14 1.82
N GLY A 37 -0.93 10.81 0.72
CA GLY A 37 0.00 11.47 -0.20
C GLY A 37 0.89 10.52 -1.02
N GLY A 38 0.71 9.20 -0.88
CA GLY A 38 1.42 8.19 -1.65
C GLY A 38 2.94 8.25 -1.49
N ILE A 39 3.65 7.70 -2.48
CA ILE A 39 5.11 7.67 -2.49
C ILE A 39 5.72 9.08 -2.61
N ILE A 40 5.01 10.06 -3.18
CA ILE A 40 5.49 11.44 -3.23
C ILE A 40 5.68 11.98 -1.80
N LYS A 41 4.65 11.87 -0.95
CA LYS A 41 4.75 12.33 0.44
C LYS A 41 5.73 11.49 1.24
N TRP A 42 5.74 10.17 1.04
CA TRP A 42 6.70 9.28 1.70
C TRP A 42 8.16 9.71 1.46
N LYS A 43 8.51 10.02 0.19
CA LYS A 43 9.84 10.53 -0.17
C LYS A 43 10.08 11.93 0.40
N ALA A 44 9.07 12.80 0.38
CA ALA A 44 9.19 14.16 0.92
C ALA A 44 9.39 14.19 2.44
N ASP A 45 8.86 13.19 3.15
CA ASP A 45 9.04 13.01 4.59
C ASP A 45 10.38 12.30 4.94
N ASP A 46 11.27 12.09 3.96
CA ASP A 46 12.58 11.43 4.09
C ASP A 46 12.52 10.01 4.69
N LEU A 47 11.42 9.29 4.42
CA LEU A 47 11.23 7.92 4.88
C LEU A 47 11.98 6.92 3.98
N PRO A 48 12.48 5.79 4.52
CA PRO A 48 13.22 4.80 3.75
C PRO A 48 12.44 4.26 2.56
N TRP A 49 13.08 4.20 1.39
CA TRP A 49 12.53 3.61 0.17
C TRP A 49 13.67 3.16 -0.75
N SER A 50 13.39 2.26 -1.70
CA SER A 50 14.37 1.72 -2.66
C SER A 50 13.76 1.64 -4.06
N ASP A 51 14.55 1.95 -5.09
CA ASP A 51 14.24 1.63 -6.49
C ASP A 51 14.60 0.17 -6.83
N GLU A 52 15.46 -0.46 -6.04
CA GLU A 52 15.83 -1.86 -6.21
C GLU A 52 14.84 -2.77 -5.50
N PRO A 53 14.30 -3.80 -6.20
CA PRO A 53 13.43 -4.77 -5.57
C PRO A 53 14.23 -5.62 -4.59
N ASP A 54 13.69 -5.79 -3.38
CA ASP A 54 14.19 -6.81 -2.46
C ASP A 54 13.77 -8.19 -2.98
N ILE A 55 14.71 -8.85 -3.67
CA ILE A 55 14.48 -10.15 -4.30
C ILE A 55 14.09 -11.22 -3.27
N GLU A 56 14.55 -11.10 -2.02
CA GLU A 56 14.25 -12.07 -0.96
C GLU A 56 12.83 -11.91 -0.41
N GLN A 57 12.25 -10.70 -0.52
CA GLN A 57 10.90 -10.39 -0.06
C GLN A 57 9.83 -10.44 -1.16
N MET A 58 10.22 -10.73 -2.40
CA MET A 58 9.26 -10.95 -3.49
C MET A 58 8.59 -12.32 -3.33
N TYR A 59 7.31 -12.31 -2.96
CA TYR A 59 6.45 -13.49 -2.95
C TYR A 59 6.18 -13.95 -4.40
N PHE A 60 7.00 -14.88 -4.90
CA PHE A 60 6.67 -15.70 -6.07
C PHE A 60 5.73 -16.85 -5.68
#